data_AF-A0A1A7ZZF0-F1
#
_entry.id   AF-A0A1A7ZZF0-F1
#
_cell.length_a   1.000
_cell.length_b   1.000
_cell.length_c   1.000
_cell.angle_alpha   90.00
_cell.angle_beta   90.00
_cell.angle_gamma   90.00
#
_symmetry.space_group_name_H-M   'P 1'
#
loop_
_entity.id
_entity.type
_entity.pdbx_description
1 polymer ?
#
loop_
_entity_poly.entity_id
_entity_poly.type
_entity_poly.pdbx_seq_one_letter_code
_entity_poly.pdbx_strand_id
1 'polypeptide(L)'
;MTLQNISKSDEGRYKCSISGKGESPESWLAVVKPQTGPDEEAPHLRGQTKTVILLRVSLTAVLLLLIGVILIRKHKSTANSFQ
;
A
#
# COMPACT_ATOMS: atom_id res chain seq x y z
N MET A 1 -29.11 -9.64 -27.86
CA MET A 1 -28.93 -8.89 -26.60
C MET A 1 -27.75 -7.96 -26.80
N THR A 2 -27.89 -6.70 -26.41
CA THR A 2 -26.80 -5.70 -26.44
C THR A 2 -26.85 -4.94 -25.12
N LEU A 3 -25.77 -4.97 -24.33
CA LEU A 3 -25.67 -4.21 -23.09
C LEU A 3 -25.15 -2.81 -23.43
N GLN A 4 -25.85 -1.78 -22.98
CA GLN A 4 -25.46 -0.38 -23.12
C GLN A 4 -25.20 0.19 -21.72
N ASN A 5 -24.27 1.15 -21.62
CA ASN A 5 -23.88 1.79 -20.36
C ASN A 5 -23.42 0.80 -19.27
N ILE A 6 -22.33 0.07 -19.55
CA ILE A 6 -21.82 -1.02 -18.72
C ILE A 6 -21.03 -0.47 -17.51
N SER A 7 -21.26 -1.06 -16.35
CA SER A 7 -20.67 -0.73 -15.07
C SER A 7 -20.06 -1.96 -14.39
N LYS A 8 -19.35 -1.79 -13.27
CA LYS A 8 -18.70 -2.92 -12.58
C LYS A 8 -19.71 -3.95 -12.04
N SER A 9 -20.96 -3.56 -11.79
CA SER A 9 -22.02 -4.50 -11.39
C SER A 9 -22.49 -5.42 -12.51
N ASP A 10 -22.16 -5.12 -13.77
CA ASP A 10 -22.46 -5.97 -14.92
C ASP A 10 -21.38 -7.06 -15.14
N GLU A 11 -20.39 -7.16 -14.25
CA GLU A 11 -19.44 -8.27 -14.27
C GLU A 11 -20.08 -9.55 -13.72
N GLY A 12 -19.84 -10.68 -14.38
CA GLY A 12 -20.36 -11.96 -13.90
C GLY A 12 -20.38 -13.04 -14.96
N ARG A 13 -21.06 -14.15 -14.65
CA ARG A 13 -21.28 -15.25 -15.57
C ARG A 13 -22.51 -15.01 -16.42
N TYR A 14 -22.35 -15.09 -17.73
CA TYR A 14 -23.40 -14.94 -18.71
C TYR A 14 -23.56 -16.22 -19.51
N LYS A 15 -24.82 -16.55 -19.82
CA LYS A 15 -25.21 -17.62 -20.73
C LYS A 15 -26.44 -17.20 -21.53
N CYS A 16 -26.62 -17.81 -22.69
CA CYS A 16 -27.83 -17.66 -23.49
C CYS A 16 -28.78 -18.81 -23.15
N SER A 17 -30.08 -18.51 -23.05
CA SER A 17 -31.13 -19.52 -22.92
C SER A 17 -32.08 -19.40 -24.10
N ILE A 18 -32.26 -20.49 -24.85
CA ILE A 18 -33.10 -20.53 -26.04
C ILE A 18 -34.15 -21.63 -25.84
N SER A 19 -35.42 -21.25 -25.88
CA SER A 19 -36.55 -22.18 -25.76
C SER A 19 -36.44 -23.33 -26.77
N GLY A 20 -36.48 -24.57 -26.29
CA GLY A 20 -36.39 -25.78 -27.11
C GLY A 20 -34.99 -26.18 -27.58
N LYS A 21 -33.95 -25.37 -27.31
CA LYS A 21 -32.54 -25.67 -27.65
C LYS A 21 -31.61 -25.73 -26.44
N GLY A 22 -32.10 -25.42 -25.25
CA GLY A 22 -31.33 -25.47 -24.01
C GLY A 22 -30.52 -24.21 -23.76
N GLU A 23 -29.51 -24.32 -22.89
CA GLU A 23 -28.66 -23.22 -22.45
C GLU A 23 -27.26 -23.32 -23.07
N SER A 24 -26.64 -22.18 -23.36
CA SER A 24 -25.22 -22.13 -23.73
C SER A 24 -24.33 -22.41 -22.53
N PRO A 25 -23.07 -22.82 -22.75
CA PRO A 25 -22.05 -22.76 -21.70
C PRO A 25 -21.98 -21.36 -21.09
N GLU A 26 -21.74 -21.30 -19.78
CA GLU A 26 -21.49 -20.04 -19.09
C GLU A 26 -20.12 -19.48 -19.47
N SER A 27 -20.08 -18.17 -19.71
CA SER A 27 -18.86 -17.41 -19.97
C SER A 27 -18.73 -16.28 -18.96
N TRP A 28 -17.50 -15.95 -18.58
CA TRP A 28 -17.20 -14.84 -17.68
C TRP A 28 -17.09 -13.52 -18.46
N LEU A 29 -17.88 -12.52 -18.08
CA LEU A 29 -17.78 -11.15 -18.58
C LEU A 29 -17.07 -10.28 -17.55
N ALA A 30 -15.81 -9.93 -17.81
CA ALA A 30 -15.05 -9.02 -16.96
C ALA A 30 -15.28 -7.56 -17.38
N VAL A 31 -15.56 -6.69 -16.41
CA VAL A 31 -15.67 -5.24 -16.62
C VAL A 31 -14.47 -4.57 -15.98
N VAL A 32 -13.59 -4.01 -16.82
CA VAL A 32 -12.36 -3.36 -16.39
C VAL A 32 -12.48 -1.86 -16.66
N LYS A 33 -12.20 -1.04 -15.65
CA LYS A 33 -12.03 0.40 -15.85
C LYS A 33 -10.66 0.62 -16.49
N PRO A 34 -10.57 1.36 -17.60
CA PRO A 34 -9.27 1.81 -18.11
C PRO A 34 -8.56 2.55 -16.99
N GLN A 35 -7.39 2.06 -16.59
CA GLN A 35 -6.50 2.81 -15.72
C GLN A 35 -5.94 3.93 -16.58
N THR A 36 -6.45 5.15 -16.42
CA THR A 36 -5.86 6.34 -17.04
C THR A 36 -4.50 6.57 -16.42
N GLY A 37 -3.45 6.11 -17.09
CA GLY A 37 -2.06 6.53 -16.86
C GLY A 37 -1.44 6.18 -15.49
N PRO A 38 -0.10 6.28 -15.38
CA PRO A 38 0.61 6.02 -14.14
C PRO A 38 0.58 7.22 -13.19
N ASP A 39 -0.54 7.92 -13.02
CA ASP A 39 -0.64 9.05 -12.08
C ASP A 39 -2.09 9.25 -11.59
N GLU A 40 -2.58 8.36 -10.74
CA GLU A 40 -3.56 8.74 -9.69
C GLU A 40 -3.68 7.64 -8.60
N GLU A 41 -3.03 7.94 -7.48
CA GLU A 41 -3.62 7.92 -6.14
C GLU A 41 -4.31 6.63 -5.62
N ALA A 42 -3.50 5.77 -5.00
CA ALA A 42 -3.89 5.08 -3.77
C ALA A 42 -3.30 5.86 -2.56
N PRO A 43 -4.03 6.81 -1.95
CA PRO A 43 -3.41 7.80 -1.05
C PRO A 43 -3.12 7.28 0.37
N HIS A 44 -3.62 6.11 0.77
CA HIS A 44 -3.51 5.70 2.19
C HIS A 44 -2.33 4.77 2.51
N LEU A 45 -1.96 3.85 1.62
CA LEU A 45 -0.87 2.90 1.94
C LEU A 45 0.53 3.46 1.64
N ARG A 46 0.70 4.25 0.57
CA ARG A 46 2.02 4.75 0.17
C ARG A 46 2.55 5.86 1.09
N GLY A 47 1.67 6.73 1.60
CA GLY A 47 2.02 7.74 2.59
C GLY A 47 2.35 7.13 3.95
N GLN A 48 1.57 6.13 4.37
CA GLN A 48 1.74 5.48 5.67
C GLN A 48 3.08 4.74 5.76
N THR A 49 3.52 4.04 4.70
CA THR A 49 4.84 3.38 4.68
C THR A 49 5.99 4.38 4.81
N LYS A 50 5.95 5.52 4.09
CA LYS A 50 7.01 6.55 4.16
C LYS A 50 7.08 7.18 5.56
N THR A 51 5.94 7.56 6.13
CA THR A 51 5.89 8.18 7.46
C THR A 51 6.39 7.22 8.55
N VAL A 52 5.99 5.93 8.50
CA VAL A 52 6.46 4.93 9.46
C VAL A 52 7.96 4.72 9.36
N ILE A 53 8.52 4.65 8.14
CA ILE A 53 9.97 4.53 7.93
C ILE A 53 10.72 5.74 8.48
N LEU A 54 10.27 6.96 8.19
CA LEU A 54 10.88 8.19 8.69
C LEU A 54 10.86 8.27 10.23
N LEU A 55 9.75 7.87 10.86
CA LEU A 55 9.63 7.82 12.32
C LEU A 55 10.61 6.82 12.94
N ARG A 56 10.78 5.64 12.33
CA ARG A 56 11.74 4.62 12.80
C ARG A 56 13.18 5.10 12.68
N VAL A 57 13.55 5.71 11.56
CA VAL A 57 14.90 6.25 11.33
C VAL A 57 15.20 7.39 12.31
N SER A 58 14.26 8.32 12.50
CA SER A 58 14.42 9.42 13.46
C SER A 58 14.62 8.90 14.90
N LEU A 59 13.80 7.95 15.34
CA LEU A 59 13.89 7.37 16.69
C LEU A 59 15.25 6.67 16.93
N THR A 60 15.74 5.91 15.95
CA THR A 60 17.04 5.24 16.05
C THR A 60 18.21 6.23 16.07
N ALA A 61 18.17 7.27 15.24
CA ALA A 61 19.20 8.31 15.23
C ALA A 61 19.28 9.05 16.58
N VAL A 62 18.14 9.42 17.16
CA VAL A 62 18.08 10.07 18.48
C VAL A 62 18.67 9.18 19.57
N LEU A 63 18.33 7.87 19.57
CA LEU A 63 18.87 6.92 20.55
C LEU A 63 20.40 6.81 20.46
N LEU A 64 20.95 6.72 19.25
CA LEU A 64 22.39 6.65 19.02
C LEU A 64 23.11 7.94 19.48
N LEU A 65 22.52 9.11 19.21
CA LEU A 65 23.05 10.39 19.69
C LEU A 65 23.06 10.46 21.21
N LEU A 66 21.99 10.04 21.88
CA LEU A 66 21.93 10.01 23.34
C LEU A 66 22.98 9.07 23.93
N ILE A 67 23.12 7.85 23.38
CA ILE A 67 24.15 6.91 23.81
C ILE A 67 25.55 7.51 23.61
N GLY A 68 25.82 8.09 22.44
CA GLY A 68 27.10 8.74 22.15
C GLY A 68 27.42 9.87 23.14
N VAL A 69 26.45 10.75 23.44
CA VAL A 69 26.62 11.84 24.42
C VAL A 69 26.84 11.29 25.83
N ILE A 70 26.13 10.23 26.23
CA ILE A 70 26.31 9.60 27.54
C ILE A 70 27.71 8.99 27.65
N LEU A 71 28.21 8.32 26.61
CA LEU A 71 29.55 7.75 26.58
C LEU A 71 30.64 8.83 26.64
N ILE A 72 30.48 9.93 25.90
CA ILE A 72 31.40 11.07 25.94
C ILE A 72 31.41 11.71 27.33
N ARG A 73 30.23 11.93 27.93
CA ARG A 73 30.12 12.48 29.29
C ARG A 73 30.74 11.54 30.32
N LYS A 74 30.55 10.23 30.19
CA LYS A 74 31.19 9.23 31.05
C LYS A 74 32.71 9.27 30.92
N HIS A 75 33.25 9.27 29.70
CA HIS A 75 34.69 9.32 29.49
C HIS A 75 35.28 10.63 30.02
N LYS A 76 34.60 11.76 29.81
CA LYS A 76 35.00 13.05 30.38
C LYS A 76 34.97 13.03 31.91
N SER A 77 34.00 12.35 32.54
CA SER A 77 33.95 12.19 34.00
C SER A 77 35.10 11.34 34.54
N THR A 78 35.53 10.31 33.81
CA THR A 78 36.70 9.49 34.19
C THR A 78 38.01 10.25 34.02
N ALA A 79 38.12 11.11 33.01
CA ALA A 79 39.30 11.96 32.82
C ALA A 79 39.36 13.13 33.85
N ASN A 80 38.21 13.63 34.31
CA ASN A 80 38.12 14.76 35.24
C ASN A 80 38.14 14.34 36.71
N SER A 81 38.22 13.03 37.02
CA SER A 81 38.38 12.50 38.38
C SER A 81 39.83 12.10 38.71
N PHE A 82 40.78 12.41 37.83
CA PHE A 82 42.21 12.08 38.00
C PHE A 82 43.10 13.33 38.16
N GLN A 83 42.49 14.47 38.47
CA GLN A 83 43.19 15.69 38.89
C GLN A 83 42.66 16.18 40.23
#